data_AF-A0A926PUR4-F1
#
_entry.id   AF-A0A926PUR4-F1
#
_cell.length_a   1.000
_cell.length_b   1.000
_cell.length_c   1.000
_cell.angle_alpha   90.00
_cell.angle_beta   90.00
_cell.angle_gamma   90.00
#
_symmetry.space_group_name_H-M   'P 1'
#
loop_
_entity.id
_entity.type
_entity.pdbx_description
1 polymer ?
#
loop_
_entity_poly.entity_id
_entity_poly.type
_entity_poly.pdbx_seq_one_letter_code
_entity_poly.pdbx_strand_id
1 'polypeptide(L)' 'MRQSKYLNNLVEQDHRNIKRIVKPMMGVKTFNSARRTLSGLEAMNMIRKGQVNSIDRGDIVSQVKLIEVLFGVAA' A
#
# COMPACT_ATOMS: atom_id res chain seq x y z
N MET A 1 -28.82 -18.86 -4.54
CA MET A 1 -27.60 -18.35 -5.22
C MET A 1 -27.04 -17.09 -4.54
N ARG A 2 -26.56 -17.15 -3.28
CA ARG A 2 -26.01 -15.97 -2.55
C ARG A 2 -24.49 -15.99 -2.36
N GLN A 3 -23.82 -17.13 -2.56
CA GLN A 3 -22.38 -17.27 -2.35
C GLN A 3 -21.54 -16.38 -3.27
N SER A 4 -21.92 -16.25 -4.55
CA SER A 4 -21.23 -15.37 -5.50
C SER A 4 -21.21 -13.91 -5.06
N LYS A 5 -22.31 -13.41 -4.47
CA LYS A 5 -22.38 -12.02 -3.98
C LYS A 5 -21.44 -11.77 -2.79
N TYR A 6 -21.31 -12.73 -1.88
CA TYR A 6 -20.40 -12.62 -0.75
C TYR A 6 -18.93 -12.62 -1.19
N LEU A 7 -18.55 -13.53 -2.10
CA LEU A 7 -17.19 -13.59 -2.65
C LEU A 7 -16.84 -12.31 -3.42
N ASN A 8 -17.78 -11.79 -4.23
CA ASN A 8 -17.57 -10.53 -4.94
C ASN A 8 -17.36 -9.35 -3.97
N ASN A 9 -18.10 -9.31 -2.85
CA ASN A 9 -17.93 -8.26 -1.86
C ASN A 9 -16.56 -8.32 -1.18
N LEU A 10 -16.02 -9.52 -0.93
CA LEU A 10 -14.69 -9.71 -0.34
C LEU A 10 -13.61 -9.21 -1.30
N VAL A 11 -13.67 -9.61 -2.57
CA VAL A 11 -12.73 -9.17 -3.61
C VAL A 11 -12.79 -7.64 -3.80
N GLU A 12 -13.99 -7.07 -3.88
CA GLU A 12 -14.15 -5.62 -4.01
C GLU A 12 -13.72 -4.85 -2.75
N GLN A 13 -13.78 -5.48 -1.57
CA GLN A 13 -13.27 -4.87 -0.34
C GLN A 13 -11.75 -4.83 -0.31
N ASP A 14 -11.09 -5.89 -0.75
CA ASP A 14 -9.64 -5.92 -0.84
C ASP A 14 -9.11 -4.85 -1.81
N HIS A 15 -9.74 -4.73 -2.98
CA HIS A 15 -9.34 -3.76 -4.00
C HIS A 15 -9.62 -2.29 -3.64
N ARG A 16 -10.50 -2.01 -2.65
CA ARG A 16 -10.95 -0.64 -2.32
C ARG A 16 -9.80 0.29 -1.94
N ASN A 17 -8.82 -0.20 -1.19
CA ASN A 17 -7.70 0.63 -0.74
C ASN A 17 -6.81 1.07 -1.90
N ILE A 18 -6.52 0.14 -2.82
CA ILE A 18 -5.72 0.41 -4.02
C ILE A 18 -6.47 1.37 -4.93
N LYS A 19 -7.76 1.08 -5.21
CA LYS A 19 -8.62 1.96 -6.04
C LYS A 19 -8.68 3.39 -5.47
N ARG A 20 -8.77 3.55 -4.15
CA ARG A 20 -8.80 4.88 -3.50
C ARG A 20 -7.54 5.70 -3.79
N ILE A 21 -6.37 5.06 -3.82
CA ILE A 21 -5.09 5.74 -4.04
C ILE A 21 -4.84 6.00 -5.54
N VAL A 22 -5.22 5.06 -6.40
CA VAL A 22 -4.99 5.16 -7.85
C VAL A 22 -6.00 6.08 -8.56
N LYS A 23 -7.24 6.17 -8.07
CA LYS A 23 -8.30 7.00 -8.68
C LYS A 23 -7.91 8.48 -8.89
N PRO A 24 -7.32 9.21 -7.92
CA PRO A 24 -6.88 10.59 -8.14
C PRO A 24 -5.69 10.71 -9.11
N MET A 25 -4.95 9.62 -9.36
CA MET A 25 -3.82 9.61 -10.30
C MET A 25 -4.28 9.55 -11.78
N MET A 26 -5.60 9.52 -12.05
CA MET A 26 -6.18 9.31 -13.38
C MET A 26 -5.74 7.99 -14.03
N GLY A 27 -5.43 7.00 -13.20
CA GLY A 27 -4.92 5.70 -13.64
C GLY A 27 -3.42 5.69 -13.96
N VAL A 28 -2.92 4.52 -14.33
CA VAL A 28 -1.51 4.28 -14.69
C VAL A 28 -1.43 4.00 -16.18
N LYS A 29 -0.57 4.74 -16.90
CA LYS A 29 -0.52 4.71 -18.37
C LYS A 29 0.15 3.46 -18.96
N THR A 30 1.01 2.78 -18.19
CA THR A 30 1.75 1.61 -18.65
C THR A 30 1.77 0.51 -17.59
N PHE A 31 1.90 -0.74 -18.02
CA PHE A 31 2.02 -1.89 -17.12
C PHE A 31 3.23 -1.79 -16.19
N ASN A 32 4.36 -1.32 -16.71
CA ASN A 32 5.58 -1.15 -15.91
C ASN A 32 5.39 -0.11 -14.80
N SER A 33 4.74 1.02 -15.11
CA SER A 33 4.40 2.03 -14.11
C SER A 33 3.40 1.48 -13.10
N ALA A 34 2.37 0.74 -13.56
CA ALA A 34 1.40 0.08 -12.69
C ALA A 34 2.07 -0.85 -11.67
N ARG A 35 2.97 -1.72 -12.14
CA ARG A 35 3.72 -2.66 -11.31
C ARG A 35 4.54 -1.93 -10.25
N ARG A 36 5.29 -0.90 -10.64
CA ARG A 36 6.11 -0.11 -9.71
C ARG A 36 5.25 0.60 -8.66
N THR A 37 4.13 1.21 -9.07
CA THR A 37 3.20 1.88 -8.15
C THR A 37 2.62 0.88 -7.14
N LEU A 38 2.15 -0.28 -7.60
CA LEU A 38 1.59 -1.30 -6.72
C LEU A 38 2.64 -1.82 -5.72
N SER A 39 3.86 -2.11 -6.17
CA SER A 39 4.95 -2.53 -5.28
C SER A 39 5.30 -1.47 -4.23
N GLY A 40 5.28 -0.18 -4.60
CA GLY A 40 5.47 0.91 -3.64
C GLY A 40 4.35 1.00 -2.61
N LEU A 41 3.09 0.84 -3.03
CA LEU A 41 1.94 0.81 -2.13
C LEU A 41 1.98 -0.38 -1.17
N GLU A 42 2.38 -1.55 -1.64
CA GLU A 42 2.59 -2.74 -0.82
C GLU A 42 3.69 -2.50 0.22
N ALA A 43 4.85 -1.97 -0.19
CA ALA A 43 5.95 -1.64 0.71
C ALA A 43 5.52 -0.65 1.82
N MET A 44 4.83 0.43 1.46
CA MET A 44 4.30 1.39 2.43
C MET A 44 3.28 0.77 3.38
N ASN A 45 2.45 -0.15 2.89
CA ASN A 45 1.49 -0.85 3.74
C ASN A 45 2.17 -1.82 4.71
N MET A 46 3.26 -2.48 4.30
CA MET A 46 4.08 -3.32 5.18
C MET A 46 4.73 -2.50 6.30
N ILE A 47 5.31 -1.35 5.98
CA ILE A 47 5.88 -0.40 6.97
C ILE A 47 4.80 0.01 7.97
N ARG A 48 3.65 0.50 7.48
CA ARG A 48 2.52 0.92 8.32
C ARG A 48 2.00 -0.18 9.24
N LYS A 49 2.02 -1.43 8.78
CA LYS A 49 1.57 -2.60 9.55
C LYS A 49 2.62 -3.12 10.54
N GLY A 50 3.84 -2.59 10.53
CA GLY A 50 4.94 -3.12 11.35
C GLY A 50 5.43 -4.49 10.88
N GLN A 51 5.33 -4.78 9.58
CA GLN A 51 5.81 -6.04 8.99
C GLN A 51 7.29 -5.94 8.57
N VAL A 52 7.98 -4.90 9.01
CA VAL A 52 9.41 -4.68 8.75
C VAL A 52 10.17 -5.06 10.00
N ASN A 53 11.30 -5.74 9.83
CA ASN A 53 12.10 -6.24 10.94
C ASN A 53 12.44 -5.12 11.93
N SER A 54 12.19 -5.36 13.21
CA SER A 54 12.50 -4.44 14.31
C SER A 54 11.74 -3.11 14.28
N ILE A 55 10.61 -3.02 13.54
CA ILE A 55 9.73 -1.85 13.54
C ILE A 55 8.32 -2.30 13.88
N ASP A 56 7.88 -1.97 15.08
CA ASP A 56 6.56 -2.35 15.55
C ASP A 56 5.45 -1.52 14.90
N ARG A 57 4.26 -2.12 14.87
CA ARG A 57 3.05 -1.44 14.43
C ARG A 57 2.72 -0.32 15.41
N GLY A 58 2.83 0.93 14.96
CA GLY A 58 2.50 2.10 15.76
C GLY A 58 3.72 2.82 16.34
N ASP A 59 4.93 2.28 16.18
CA ASP A 59 6.16 3.03 16.39
C ASP A 59 6.39 4.00 15.22
N ILE A 60 5.74 5.16 15.31
CA ILE A 60 5.79 6.20 14.28
C ILE A 60 7.21 6.73 14.11
N VAL A 61 7.98 6.86 15.19
CA VAL A 61 9.33 7.43 15.16
C VAL A 61 10.25 6.53 14.36
N SER A 62 10.25 5.21 14.63
CA SER A 62 11.07 4.26 13.88
C SER A 62 10.62 4.11 12.43
N GLN A 63 9.30 4.17 12.15
CA GLN A 63 8.77 4.15 10.79
C GLN A 63 9.22 5.37 9.98
N VAL A 64 9.16 6.57 10.56
CA VAL A 64 9.61 7.81 9.90
C VAL A 64 11.11 7.76 9.65
N LYS A 65 11.91 7.38 10.66
CA LYS A 65 13.37 7.25 10.52
C LYS A 65 13.77 6.25 9.42
N LEU A 66 13.04 5.14 9.28
CA LEU A 66 13.27 4.20 8.19
C LEU A 66 13.01 4.86 6.82
N ILE A 67 11.91 5.60 6.68
CA ILE A 67 11.55 6.28 5.42
C ILE A 67 12.61 7.33 5.07
N GLU A 68 13.06 8.13 6.03
CA GLU A 68 14.13 9.11 5.84
C GLU A 68 15.41 8.46 5.31
N VAL A 69 15.82 7.33 5.90
CA VAL A 69 17.00 6.57 5.47
C VAL A 69 16.82 5.95 4.09
N LEU A 70 15.65 5.36 3.78
CA LEU A 70 15.39 4.69 2.51
C LEU A 70 15.35 5.65 1.33
N PHE A 71 14.78 6.83 1.51
CA PHE A 71 14.59 7.79 0.42
C PHE A 71 15.61 8.93 0.44
N GLY A 72 16.51 8.96 1.43
CA GLY A 72 17.49 10.04 1.60
C GLY A 72 16.83 11.40 1.79
N VAL A 73 15.61 11.42 2.33
CA VAL A 73 14.89 12.67 2.59
C VAL A 73 15.45 13.22 3.89
N ALA A 74 16.49 14.03 3.78
CA ALA A 74 16.90 14.93 4.86
C ALA A 74 15.77 15.96 5.01
N ALA A 75 15.01 15.86 6.10
CA ALA A 75 14.07 16.90 6.53
C ALA A 75 14.84 18.13 7.04
#